data_AF-A0A7W1AL89-F1
#
_entry.id   AF-A0A7W1AL89-F1
#
_cell.length_a   1.000
_cell.length_b   1.000
_cell.length_c   1.000
_cell.angle_alpha   90.00
_cell.angle_beta   90.00
_cell.angle_gamma   90.00
#
_symmetry.space_group_name_H-M   'P 1'
#
loop_
_entity.id
_entity.type
_entity.pdbx_description
1 polymer ?
#
loop_
_entity_poly.entity_id
_entity_poly.type
_entity_poly.pdbx_seq_one_letter_code
_entity_poly.pdbx_strand_id
1 'polypeptide(L)'
;MSTTACTSCGKALAPSDILYTEDAKVVCVECSTKREIVRDEKGAARNIRMASFTCLGAALFGFAAFSVGYGLFFYAGAIISIASGLFAGQAIMSAGDERFTKHISPGEKTVIIACTVLGLAISSFETLVMLGVIEWIPPWLR
;
A
#
# COMPACT_ATOMS: atom_id res chain seq x y z
N MET A 1 -37.44 -28.31 14.89
CA MET A 1 -36.49 -27.57 14.03
C MET A 1 -35.54 -26.82 14.94
N SER A 2 -34.25 -27.15 14.96
CA SER A 2 -33.24 -26.38 15.69
C SER A 2 -33.01 -25.06 14.96
N THR A 3 -33.42 -23.94 15.55
CA THR A 3 -33.10 -22.61 15.05
C THR A 3 -31.61 -22.36 15.22
N THR A 4 -30.85 -22.46 14.13
CA THR A 4 -29.43 -22.09 14.12
C THR A 4 -29.34 -20.57 14.30
N ALA A 5 -28.56 -20.09 15.25
CA ALA A 5 -28.37 -18.66 15.49
C ALA A 5 -27.03 -18.18 14.92
N CYS A 6 -26.97 -16.93 14.48
CA CYS A 6 -25.73 -16.29 14.07
C CYS A 6 -24.78 -16.18 15.26
N THR A 7 -23.58 -16.75 15.15
CA THR A 7 -22.56 -16.74 16.22
C THR A 7 -22.11 -15.32 16.59
N SER A 8 -22.26 -14.35 15.68
CA SER A 8 -21.76 -12.98 15.89
C SER A 8 -22.79 -12.00 16.46
N CYS A 9 -24.09 -12.16 16.16
CA CYS A 9 -25.13 -11.22 16.58
C CYS A 9 -26.32 -11.89 17.29
N GLY A 10 -26.33 -13.22 17.42
CA GLY A 10 -27.40 -13.98 18.07
C GLY A 10 -28.72 -14.05 17.30
N LYS A 11 -28.82 -13.41 16.12
CA LYS A 11 -30.03 -13.44 15.28
C LYS A 11 -30.34 -14.87 14.84
N ALA A 12 -31.58 -15.31 14.99
CA ALA A 12 -32.04 -16.58 14.46
C ALA A 12 -31.95 -16.59 12.94
N LEU A 13 -31.44 -17.68 12.36
CA LEU A 13 -31.23 -17.83 10.93
C LEU A 13 -32.27 -18.78 10.34
N ALA A 14 -32.79 -18.40 9.18
CA ALA A 14 -33.51 -19.32 8.31
C ALA A 14 -32.51 -20.30 7.66
N PRO A 15 -32.93 -21.53 7.27
CA PRO A 15 -32.04 -22.50 6.63
C PRO A 15 -31.37 -21.99 5.34
N SER A 16 -31.97 -21.02 4.64
CA SER A 16 -31.44 -20.39 3.43
C SER A 16 -30.35 -19.35 3.68
N ASP A 17 -30.24 -18.82 4.91
CA ASP A 17 -29.44 -17.62 5.22
C ASP A 17 -28.17 -17.95 6.02
N ILE A 18 -27.78 -19.22 6.02
CA ILE A 18 -26.62 -19.73 6.74
C ILE A 18 -25.39 -19.55 5.86
N LEU A 19 -24.53 -18.61 6.24
CA LEU A 19 -23.18 -18.49 5.69
C LEU A 19 -22.16 -19.04 6.69
N TYR A 20 -21.07 -19.59 6.15
CA TYR A 20 -19.95 -20.09 6.93
C TYR A 20 -18.75 -19.16 6.76
N THR A 21 -18.09 -18.87 7.88
CA THR A 21 -16.78 -18.20 7.87
C THR A 21 -15.66 -19.20 7.55
N GLU A 22 -14.44 -18.72 7.33
CA GLU A 22 -13.25 -19.57 7.13
C GLU A 22 -13.01 -20.54 8.30
N ASP A 23 -13.41 -20.17 9.53
CA ASP A 23 -13.37 -21.03 10.72
C ASP A 23 -14.58 -22.00 10.82
N ALA A 24 -15.35 -22.18 9.74
CA ALA A 24 -16.61 -22.91 9.71
C ALA A 24 -17.68 -22.43 10.72
N LYS A 25 -17.58 -21.20 11.24
CA LYS A 25 -18.61 -20.62 12.13
C LYS A 25 -19.79 -20.11 11.32
N VAL A 26 -21.00 -20.40 11.80
CA VAL A 26 -22.26 -19.95 11.21
C VAL A 26 -22.50 -18.46 11.49
N VAL A 27 -22.73 -17.67 10.44
CA VAL A 27 -23.00 -16.23 10.50
C VAL A 27 -24.15 -15.83 9.57
N CYS A 28 -24.84 -14.74 9.91
CA CYS A 28 -25.83 -14.12 9.02
C CYS A 28 -25.15 -13.34 7.89
N VAL A 29 -25.89 -13.10 6.80
CA VAL A 29 -25.47 -12.30 5.64
C VAL A 29 -24.88 -10.95 6.08
N GLU A 30 -25.59 -10.19 6.92
CA GLU A 30 -25.12 -8.88 7.40
C GLU A 30 -23.77 -8.96 8.14
N CYS A 31 -23.57 -9.98 8.98
CA CYS A 31 -22.32 -10.16 9.73
C CYS A 31 -21.19 -10.64 8.81
N SER A 32 -21.50 -11.44 7.79
CA SER A 32 -20.53 -11.86 6.77
C SER A 32 -20.05 -10.66 5.95
N THR A 33 -20.98 -9.86 5.42
CA THR A 33 -20.66 -8.66 4.64
C THR A 33 -19.86 -7.64 5.46
N LYS A 34 -20.22 -7.42 6.74
CA LYS A 34 -19.43 -6.53 7.62
C LYS A 34 -17.99 -7.02 7.79
N ARG A 35 -17.79 -8.33 7.94
CA ARG A 35 -16.44 -8.91 8.06
C ARG A 35 -15.65 -8.78 6.76
N GLU A 36 -16.30 -9.01 5.63
CA GLU A 36 -15.69 -8.86 4.30
C GLU A 36 -15.21 -7.43 4.06
N ILE A 37 -16.07 -6.43 4.31
CA ILE A 37 -15.69 -5.01 4.21
C ILE A 37 -14.47 -4.70 5.09
N VAL A 38 -14.46 -5.16 6.35
CA VAL A 38 -13.32 -4.93 7.25
C VAL A 38 -12.05 -5.63 6.76
N ARG A 39 -12.17 -6.82 6.16
CA ARG A 39 -11.03 -7.54 5.58
C ARG A 39 -10.45 -6.76 4.39
N ASP A 40 -11.31 -6.28 3.51
CA ASP A 40 -10.90 -5.53 2.32
C ASP A 40 -10.27 -4.19 2.69
N GLU A 41 -10.84 -3.49 3.68
CA GLU A 41 -10.25 -2.26 4.22
C GLU A 41 -8.86 -2.48 4.83
N LYS A 42 -8.65 -3.60 5.56
CA LYS A 42 -7.32 -3.97 6.09
C LYS A 42 -6.36 -4.35 4.97
N GLY A 43 -6.84 -5.03 3.93
CA GLY A 43 -6.08 -5.34 2.73
C GLY A 43 -5.60 -4.08 2.02
N ALA A 44 -6.50 -3.10 1.84
CA ALA A 44 -6.16 -1.80 1.27
C ALA A 44 -5.11 -1.06 2.09
N ALA A 45 -5.26 -1.01 3.43
CA ALA A 45 -4.26 -0.42 4.32
C ALA A 45 -2.88 -1.08 4.19
N ARG A 46 -2.83 -2.41 4.08
CA ARG A 46 -1.58 -3.16 3.84
C ARG A 46 -0.98 -2.83 2.47
N ASN A 47 -1.80 -2.71 1.43
CA ASN A 47 -1.33 -2.38 0.08
C ASN A 47 -0.73 -0.98 0.00
N ILE A 48 -1.33 0.01 0.67
CA ILE A 48 -0.78 1.37 0.78
C ILE A 48 0.59 1.34 1.46
N ARG A 49 0.71 0.58 2.57
CA ARG A 49 1.98 0.40 3.26
C ARG A 49 3.03 -0.22 2.34
N MET A 50 2.70 -1.31 1.65
CA MET A 50 3.60 -1.94 0.69
C MET A 50 3.99 -0.99 -0.44
N ALA A 51 3.05 -0.21 -0.98
CA ALA A 51 3.33 0.75 -2.04
C ALA A 51 4.35 1.82 -1.62
N SER A 52 4.32 2.31 -0.38
CA SER A 52 5.35 3.25 0.09
C SER A 52 6.74 2.63 0.20
N PHE A 53 6.84 1.37 0.64
CA PHE A 53 8.12 0.66 0.64
C PHE A 53 8.59 0.37 -0.77
N THR A 54 7.69 0.01 -1.69
CA THR A 54 7.99 -0.17 -3.11
C THR A 54 8.47 1.14 -3.73
N CYS A 55 7.88 2.29 -3.36
CA CYS A 55 8.33 3.60 -3.80
C CYS A 55 9.80 3.85 -3.44
N LEU A 56 10.13 3.74 -2.15
CA LEU A 56 11.50 3.92 -1.68
C LEU A 56 12.47 2.86 -2.25
N GLY A 57 12.06 1.59 -2.26
CA GLY A 57 12.89 0.49 -2.73
C GLY A 57 13.21 0.59 -4.22
N ALA A 58 12.22 0.94 -5.05
CA ALA A 58 12.42 1.15 -6.48
C ALA A 58 13.28 2.37 -6.77
N ALA A 59 13.14 3.46 -5.99
CA ALA A 59 14.01 4.61 -6.09
C ALA A 59 15.47 4.24 -5.78
N LEU A 60 15.73 3.57 -4.66
CA LEU A 60 17.08 3.14 -4.28
C LEU A 60 17.69 2.16 -5.29
N PHE A 61 16.88 1.26 -5.84
CA PHE A 61 17.32 0.36 -6.90
C PHE A 61 17.64 1.13 -8.19
N GLY A 62 16.82 2.11 -8.56
CA GLY A 62 17.06 3.03 -9.67
C GLY A 62 18.39 3.77 -9.49
N PHE A 63 18.64 4.33 -8.30
CA PHE A 63 19.89 5.00 -7.95
C PHE A 63 21.11 4.10 -8.14
N ALA A 64 21.03 2.88 -7.62
CA ALA A 64 22.12 1.91 -7.70
C ALA A 64 22.37 1.47 -9.15
N ALA A 65 21.31 1.25 -9.94
CA ALA A 65 21.43 0.89 -11.35
C ALA A 65 22.03 2.04 -12.17
N PHE A 66 21.58 3.28 -11.93
CA PHE A 66 22.12 4.48 -12.53
C PHE A 66 23.62 4.64 -12.20
N SER A 67 23.97 4.42 -10.94
CA SER A 67 25.35 4.41 -10.46
C SER A 67 26.21 3.42 -11.26
N VAL A 68 25.78 2.18 -11.46
CA VAL A 68 26.61 1.17 -12.12
C VAL A 68 26.57 1.27 -13.67
N GLY A 69 25.92 2.30 -14.24
CA GLY A 69 25.85 2.53 -15.69
C GLY A 69 24.79 1.68 -16.41
N TYR A 70 23.87 1.06 -15.68
CA TYR A 70 22.76 0.26 -16.22
C TYR A 70 21.51 1.12 -16.45
N GLY A 71 21.55 1.98 -17.47
CA GLY A 71 20.53 3.00 -17.72
C GLY A 71 19.08 2.49 -17.93
N LEU A 72 18.87 1.25 -18.41
CA LEU A 72 17.52 0.70 -18.58
C LEU A 72 16.81 0.39 -17.25
N PHE A 73 17.54 -0.08 -16.24
CA PHE A 73 16.98 -0.40 -14.93
C PHE A 73 16.67 0.86 -14.12
N PHE A 74 17.36 1.97 -14.41
CA PHE A 74 17.03 3.29 -13.87
C PHE A 74 15.61 3.73 -14.26
N TYR A 75 15.26 3.72 -15.56
CA TYR A 75 13.92 4.16 -16.00
C TYR A 75 12.80 3.32 -15.39
N ALA A 76 12.99 2.00 -15.30
CA ALA A 76 12.03 1.12 -14.63
C ALA A 76 11.87 1.47 -13.14
N GLY A 77 12.98 1.71 -12.43
CA GLY A 77 12.97 2.13 -11.02
C GLY A 77 12.25 3.45 -10.80
N ALA A 78 12.52 4.45 -11.64
CA ALA A 78 11.86 5.76 -11.56
C ALA A 78 10.34 5.67 -11.78
N ILE A 79 9.89 4.93 -12.82
CA ILE A 79 8.46 4.75 -13.10
C ILE A 79 7.76 4.02 -11.95
N ILE A 80 8.34 2.92 -11.44
CA ILE A 80 7.77 2.14 -10.35
C ILE A 80 7.71 2.99 -9.06
N SER A 81 8.78 3.76 -8.79
CA SER A 81 8.85 4.65 -7.65
C SER A 81 7.75 5.71 -7.69
N ILE A 82 7.61 6.41 -8.82
CA ILE A 82 6.62 7.47 -9.00
C ILE A 82 5.19 6.90 -8.92
N ALA A 83 4.90 5.81 -9.64
CA ALA A 83 3.57 5.21 -9.64
C ALA A 83 3.15 4.74 -8.22
N SER A 84 4.05 4.05 -7.52
CA SER A 84 3.79 3.57 -6.16
C SER A 84 3.72 4.71 -5.15
N GLY A 85 4.55 5.75 -5.32
CA GLY A 85 4.57 6.95 -4.50
C GLY A 85 3.30 7.78 -4.65
N LEU A 86 2.80 7.96 -5.88
CA LEU A 86 1.53 8.64 -6.13
C LEU A 86 0.35 7.88 -5.54
N PHE A 87 0.30 6.56 -5.71
CA PHE A 87 -0.75 5.73 -5.11
C PHE A 87 -0.75 5.84 -3.58
N ALA A 88 0.41 5.66 -2.92
CA ALA A 88 0.51 5.76 -1.47
C ALA A 88 0.25 7.19 -0.96
N GLY A 89 0.75 8.20 -1.69
CA GLY A 89 0.60 9.61 -1.36
C GLY A 89 -0.85 10.06 -1.43
N GLN A 90 -1.57 9.75 -2.52
CA GLN A 90 -2.99 10.08 -2.65
C GLN A 90 -3.82 9.39 -1.57
N ALA A 91 -3.58 8.11 -1.32
CA ALA A 91 -4.32 7.35 -0.30
C ALA A 91 -4.12 7.87 1.14
N ILE A 92 -2.99 8.54 1.42
CA ILE A 92 -2.77 9.21 2.72
C ILE A 92 -3.26 10.66 2.72
N MET A 93 -3.09 11.41 1.63
CA MET A 93 -3.46 12.83 1.56
C MET A 93 -4.98 13.04 1.49
N SER A 94 -5.75 12.04 1.06
CA SER A 94 -7.21 12.00 1.22
C SER A 94 -7.68 11.84 2.68
N ALA A 95 -6.83 12.22 3.65
CA ALA A 95 -7.03 12.08 5.09
C ALA A 95 -8.29 12.81 5.59
N GLY A 96 -9.40 12.08 5.61
CA GLY A 96 -10.65 12.49 6.24
C GLY A 96 -11.76 11.47 6.02
N ASP A 97 -11.91 10.97 4.80
CA ASP A 97 -13.14 10.28 4.38
C ASP A 97 -12.98 8.78 4.05
N GLU A 98 -11.76 8.27 3.95
CA GLU A 98 -11.56 6.90 3.49
C GLU A 98 -11.53 5.88 4.63
N ARG A 99 -12.53 4.98 4.63
CA ARG A 99 -12.80 3.97 5.67
C ARG A 99 -11.63 3.04 5.97
N PHE A 100 -10.65 2.90 5.08
CA PHE A 100 -9.47 2.05 5.29
C PHE A 100 -8.34 2.75 6.06
N THR A 101 -8.27 4.08 6.06
CA THR A 101 -7.22 4.83 6.78
C THR A 101 -7.30 4.68 8.30
N LYS A 102 -8.45 4.21 8.82
CA LYS A 102 -8.65 3.85 10.24
C LYS A 102 -7.82 2.65 10.69
N HIS A 103 -7.39 1.80 9.74
CA HIS A 103 -6.57 0.62 10.03
C HIS A 103 -5.06 0.92 9.93
N ILE A 104 -4.68 2.18 9.67
CA ILE A 104 -3.29 2.63 9.64
C ILE A 104 -3.02 3.45 10.90
N SER A 105 -2.12 2.97 11.76
CA SER A 105 -1.74 3.69 12.98
C SER A 105 -1.04 5.03 12.66
N PRO A 106 -1.06 6.02 13.58
CA PRO A 106 -0.35 7.28 13.37
C PRO A 106 1.14 7.09 13.05
N GLY A 107 1.81 6.15 13.73
CA GLY A 107 3.21 5.83 13.45
C GLY A 107 3.41 5.23 12.05
N GLU A 108 2.52 4.36 11.60
CA GLU A 108 2.57 3.84 10.23
C GLU A 108 2.31 4.94 9.20
N LYS A 109 1.41 5.89 9.46
CA LYS A 109 1.20 7.05 8.57
C LYS A 109 2.49 7.84 8.40
N THR A 110 3.22 8.11 9.49
CA THR A 110 4.52 8.79 9.42
C THR A 110 5.52 8.00 8.58
N VAL A 111 5.60 6.68 8.75
CA VAL A 111 6.50 5.83 7.96
C VAL A 111 6.13 5.84 6.48
N ILE A 112 4.84 5.71 6.14
CA ILE A 112 4.37 5.73 4.75
C ILE A 112 4.71 7.08 4.10
N ILE A 113 4.42 8.19 4.78
CA ILE A 113 4.78 9.54 4.29
C ILE A 113 6.30 9.66 4.10
N ALA A 114 7.10 9.24 5.08
CA ALA A 114 8.56 9.32 4.99
C ALA A 114 9.11 8.49 3.82
N CYS A 115 8.67 7.24 3.66
CA CYS A 115 9.09 6.37 2.56
C CYS A 115 8.66 6.94 1.19
N THR A 116 7.43 7.43 1.07
CA THR A 116 6.94 8.06 -0.17
C THR A 116 7.72 9.33 -0.51
N VAL A 117 7.92 10.24 0.46
CA VAL A 117 8.67 11.49 0.23
C VAL A 117 10.12 11.21 -0.13
N LEU A 118 10.80 10.31 0.59
CA LEU A 118 12.19 9.94 0.29
C LEU A 118 12.31 9.25 -1.08
N GLY A 119 11.42 8.32 -1.41
CA GLY A 119 11.43 7.63 -2.70
C GLY A 119 11.22 8.60 -3.87
N LEU A 120 10.23 9.49 -3.77
CA LEU A 120 9.99 10.51 -4.80
C LEU A 120 11.15 11.51 -4.90
N ALA A 121 11.76 11.93 -3.79
CA ALA A 121 12.90 12.84 -3.79
C ALA A 121 14.11 12.23 -4.48
N ILE A 122 14.42 10.96 -4.19
CA ILE A 122 15.53 10.21 -4.81
C ILE A 122 15.28 10.07 -6.32
N SER A 123 14.10 9.59 -6.73
CA SER A 123 13.78 9.45 -8.15
C SER A 123 13.77 10.79 -8.90
N SER A 124 13.33 11.87 -8.23
CA SER A 124 13.39 13.23 -8.81
C SER A 124 14.83 13.70 -8.99
N PHE A 125 15.68 13.49 -7.98
CA PHE A 125 17.11 13.81 -8.05
C PHE A 125 17.78 13.08 -9.21
N GLU A 126 17.59 11.76 -9.32
CA GLU A 126 18.17 10.97 -10.41
C GLU A 126 17.69 11.45 -11.78
N THR A 127 16.41 11.78 -11.91
CA THR A 127 15.85 12.30 -13.16
C THR A 127 16.50 13.63 -13.55
N LEU A 128 16.71 14.54 -12.58
CA LEU A 128 17.38 15.82 -12.82
C LEU A 128 18.85 15.64 -13.21
N VAL A 129 19.54 14.68 -12.59
CA VAL A 129 20.92 14.31 -12.98
C VAL A 129 20.96 13.81 -14.42
N MET A 130 20.04 12.91 -14.79
CA MET A 130 19.96 12.36 -16.15
C MET A 130 19.63 13.40 -17.22
N LEU A 131 18.82 14.40 -16.86
CA LEU A 131 18.52 15.53 -17.75
C LEU A 131 19.67 16.55 -17.85
N GLY A 132 20.78 16.33 -17.14
CA GLY A 132 21.92 17.24 -17.12
C GLY A 132 21.67 18.55 -16.38
N VAL A 133 20.59 18.62 -15.59
CA VAL A 133 20.27 19.79 -14.76
C VAL A 133 21.18 19.84 -13.53
N ILE A 134 21.55 18.67 -13.00
CA ILE A 134 22.47 18.52 -11.87
C ILE A 134 23.68 17.72 -12.35
N GLU A 135 24.87 18.28 -12.17
CA GLU A 135 26.11 17.53 -12.38
C GLU A 135 26.33 16.55 -11.22
N TRP A 136 26.35 15.26 -11.55
CA TRP A 136 26.75 14.22 -10.61
C TRP A 136 27.91 13.44 -11.19
N ILE A 137 29.07 13.60 -10.56
CA ILE A 137 30.24 12.78 -10.85
C ILE A 137 30.24 11.65 -9.82
N PRO A 138 30.03 10.40 -10.28
CA PRO A 138 30.05 9.28 -9.36
C PRO A 138 31.41 9.14 -8.68
N PRO A 139 31.45 8.70 -7.42
CA PRO A 139 32.68 8.69 -6.63
C PRO A 139 33.79 7.78 -7.17
N TRP A 140 33.49 6.76 -7.99
CA TRP A 140 34.50 5.93 -8.64
C TRP A 140 35.04 6.52 -9.96
N LEU A 141 34.51 7.65 -10.43
CA LEU A 141 35.04 8.41 -11.56
C LEU A 141 35.88 9.63 -11.13
N ARG A 142 36.03 9.86 -9.81
CA ARG A 142 36.96 10.85 -9.25
C ARG A 142 38.28 10.18 -8.89
#